data_AF-A0A9X6FEY6-F1
#
_entry.id   AF-A0A9X6FEY6-F1
#
_cell.length_a   1.000
_cell.length_b   1.000
_cell.length_c   1.000
_cell.angle_alpha   90.00
_cell.angle_beta   90.00
_cell.angle_gamma   90.00
#
_symmetry.space_group_name_H-M   'P 1'
#
loop_
_entity.id
_entity.type
_entity.pdbx_description
1 polymer ?
#
loop_
_entity_poly.entity_id
_entity_poly.type
_entity_poly.pdbx_seq_one_letter_code
_entity_poly.pdbx_strand_id
1 'polypeptide(L)' 'MASSSLTITCDRGIIRKYGGTRSNVKSKKAWYEDMDVNEFLAWHPYLDERDFKSMKLYTRFNKS' A
#
# COMPACT_ATOMS: atom_id res chain seq x y z
N MET A 1 -3.91 -14.86 13.67
CA MET A 1 -3.13 -13.68 14.10
C MET A 1 -2.35 -13.15 12.91
N ALA A 2 -2.56 -11.91 12.46
CA ALA A 2 -1.81 -11.37 11.32
C ALA A 2 -0.31 -11.27 11.69
N SER A 3 0.55 -11.94 10.93
CA SER A 3 2.00 -11.96 11.18
C SER A 3 2.69 -10.71 10.62
N SER A 4 2.02 -9.99 9.73
CA SER A 4 2.62 -8.93 8.92
C SER A 4 1.58 -7.91 8.49
N SER A 5 2.02 -6.70 8.17
CA SER A 5 1.17 -5.62 7.69
C SER A 5 1.84 -4.78 6.60
N LEU A 6 1.02 -4.19 5.72
CA LEU A 6 1.40 -3.14 4.77
C LEU A 6 0.55 -1.90 5.06
N THR A 7 1.20 -0.76 5.27
CA THR A 7 0.54 0.55 5.40
C THR A 7 0.92 1.38 4.19
N ILE A 8 -0.08 2.01 3.58
CA ILE A 8 0.08 2.84 2.39
C ILE A 8 -0.29 4.25 2.79
N THR A 9 0.63 5.18 2.52
CA THR A 9 0.49 6.57 2.89
C THR A 9 0.77 7.47 1.69
N CYS A 10 0.12 8.61 1.63
CA CYS A 10 0.48 9.73 0.78
C CYS A 10 0.60 10.99 1.66
N ASP A 11 0.76 12.17 1.05
CA ASP A 11 0.83 13.45 1.77
C ASP A 11 -0.42 13.76 2.61
N ARG A 12 -1.58 13.20 2.24
CA ARG A 12 -2.83 13.31 3.01
C ARG A 12 -2.89 12.38 4.23
N GLY A 13 -1.88 11.52 4.42
CA GLY A 13 -1.81 10.56 5.51
C GLY A 13 -1.99 9.12 5.05
N ILE A 14 -2.59 8.29 5.91
CA ILE A 14 -2.75 6.85 5.63
C ILE A 14 -3.97 6.61 4.76
N ILE A 15 -3.77 6.08 3.55
CA ILE A 15 -4.85 5.76 2.62
C ILE A 15 -5.36 4.33 2.77
N ARG A 16 -4.48 3.39 3.14
CA ARG A 16 -4.90 1.99 3.37
C ARG A 16 -3.95 1.21 4.27
N LYS A 17 -4.51 0.22 4.97
CA LYS A 17 -3.75 -0.76 5.76
C LYS A 17 -4.20 -2.17 5.40
N TYR A 18 -3.24 -3.05 5.22
CA TYR A 18 -3.44 -4.48 5.03
C TYR A 18 -2.77 -5.25 6.15
N GLY A 19 -3.43 -6.30 6.64
CA GLY A 19 -2.86 -7.29 7.53
C GLY A 19 -2.94 -8.68 6.89
N GLY A 20 -1.98 -9.55 7.19
CA GLY A 20 -2.00 -10.92 6.67
C GLY A 20 -0.74 -11.70 6.97
N THR A 21 -0.51 -12.73 6.17
CA THR A 21 0.74 -13.49 6.15
C THR A 21 1.86 -12.67 5.51
N ARG A 22 3.11 -13.04 5.76
CA ARG A 22 4.28 -12.41 5.13
C ARG A 22 4.21 -12.45 3.60
N SER A 23 3.77 -13.58 3.04
CA SER A 23 3.62 -13.74 1.59
C SER A 23 2.59 -12.77 1.02
N ASN A 24 1.39 -12.71 1.61
CA ASN A 24 0.32 -11.84 1.14
C ASN A 24 0.72 -10.36 1.18
N VAL A 25 1.42 -9.95 2.25
CA VAL A 25 1.91 -8.57 2.41
C VAL A 25 2.96 -8.23 1.35
N LYS A 26 3.86 -9.17 1.01
CA LYS A 26 4.83 -8.97 -0.07
C LYS A 26 4.16 -8.85 -1.44
N SER A 27 3.24 -9.77 -1.77
CA SER A 27 2.51 -9.73 -3.03
C SER A 27 1.69 -8.45 -3.17
N LYS A 28 1.05 -7.99 -2.09
CA LYS A 28 0.33 -6.71 -2.10
C LYS A 28 1.24 -5.51 -2.23
N LYS A 29 2.43 -5.53 -1.63
CA LYS A 29 3.41 -4.46 -1.81
C LYS A 29 3.85 -4.37 -3.28
N ALA A 30 4.25 -5.50 -3.87
CA ALA A 30 4.66 -5.55 -5.29
C ALA A 30 3.56 -5.03 -6.21
N TRP A 31 2.31 -5.45 -5.97
CA TRP A 31 1.17 -4.95 -6.73
C TRP A 31 1.00 -3.43 -6.69
N TYR A 32 1.30 -2.76 -5.57
CA TYR A 32 1.30 -1.29 -5.51
C TYR A 32 2.53 -0.64 -6.14
N GLU A 33 3.67 -1.34 -6.16
CA GLU A 33 4.90 -0.84 -6.79
C GLU A 33 4.80 -0.91 -8.33
N ASP A 34 4.10 -1.92 -8.85
CA ASP A 34 3.89 -2.13 -10.29
C ASP A 34 2.70 -1.33 -10.85
N MET A 35 1.89 -0.74 -9.98
CA MET A 35 0.67 -0.02 -10.34
C MET A 35 0.98 1.31 -11.05
N ASP A 36 0.27 1.59 -12.13
CA ASP A 36 0.36 2.90 -12.78
C ASP A 36 -0.57 3.95 -12.14
N VAL A 37 -0.43 5.21 -12.57
CA VAL A 37 -1.23 6.30 -12.03
C VAL A 37 -2.74 6.13 -12.30
N ASN A 38 -3.11 5.55 -13.44
CA ASN A 38 -4.52 5.39 -13.82
C ASN A 38 -5.17 4.28 -12.97
N GLU A 39 -4.48 3.17 -12.80
CA GLU A 39 -4.88 2.08 -11.91
C GLU A 39 -5.00 2.55 -10.47
N PHE A 40 -4.04 3.36 -10.01
CA PHE A 40 -4.09 3.95 -8.67
C PHE A 40 -5.32 4.84 -8.48
N LEU A 41 -5.60 5.74 -9.42
CA LEU A 41 -6.74 6.64 -9.34
C LEU A 41 -8.08 5.92 -9.52
N ALA A 42 -8.12 4.86 -10.33
CA ALA A 42 -9.30 4.00 -10.45
C ALA A 42 -9.62 3.29 -9.12
N TRP A 43 -8.59 2.91 -8.37
CA TRP A 43 -8.75 2.23 -7.09
C TRP A 43 -8.95 3.18 -5.90
N HIS A 44 -8.44 4.41 -6.01
CA HIS A 44 -8.57 5.46 -5.00
C HIS A 44 -9.14 6.74 -5.65
N PRO A 45 -10.43 6.77 -6.02
CA PRO A 45 -11.02 7.87 -6.80
C PRO A 45 -11.10 9.22 -6.07
N TYR A 46 -10.82 9.25 -4.76
CA TYR A 46 -10.76 10.46 -3.94
C TYR A 46 -9.35 11.06 -3.84
N LEU A 47 -8.36 10.41 -4.46
CA LEU A 47 -6.98 10.86 -4.53
C LEU A 47 -6.67 11.44 -5.90
N ASP A 48 -5.52 12.12 -6.00
CA ASP A 48 -5.04 12.72 -7.25
C ASP A 48 -3.62 12.23 -7.62
N GLU A 49 -3.11 12.67 -8.77
CA GLU A 49 -1.78 12.29 -9.23
C GLU A 49 -0.65 12.70 -8.28
N ARG A 50 -0.85 13.76 -7.47
CA ARG A 50 0.15 14.18 -6.47
C ARG A 50 0.20 13.15 -5.34
N ASP A 51 -0.95 12.63 -4.93
CA ASP A 51 -1.03 11.56 -3.93
C ASP A 51 -0.34 10.27 -4.42
N PHE A 52 -0.45 9.95 -5.72
CA PHE A 52 0.29 8.83 -6.31
C PHE A 52 1.80 9.06 -6.27
N LYS A 53 2.26 10.25 -6.67
CA LYS A 53 3.68 10.62 -6.66
C LYS A 53 4.29 10.68 -5.25
N SER A 54 3.48 10.99 -4.24
CA SER A 54 3.91 11.00 -2.82
C SER A 54 3.64 9.68 -2.09
N MET A 55 3.16 8.64 -2.80
CA MET A 55 2.84 7.35 -2.20
C MET A 55 4.08 6.69 -1.59
N LYS A 56 3.93 6.20 -0.36
CA LYS A 56 4.93 5.41 0.37
C LYS A 56 4.31 4.13 0.92
N LEU A 57 5.09 3.06 0.86
CA LEU A 57 4.67 1.71 1.25
C LEU A 57 5.50 1.23 2.44
N TYR A 58 4.85 1.07 3.59
CA TYR A 58 5.50 0.64 4.83
C TYR A 58 5.08 -0.77 5.20
N THR A 59 6.02 -1.71 5.13
CA THR A 59 5.80 -3.09 5.57
C THR A 59 6.33 -3.33 6.97
N ARG A 60 5.57 -4.03 7.79
CA ARG A 60 6.03 -4.60 9.07
C ARG A 60 5.91 -6.12 8.99
N PHE A 61 7.02 -6.80 9.25
CA PHE A 61 7.05 -8.25 9.39
C PHE A 61 7.41 -8.56 10.85
N ASN A 62 6.52 -9.24 11.58
CA ASN A 62 6.91 -9.75 12.89
C ASN A 62 8.00 -10.82 12.69
N LYS A 63 9.00 -10.83 13.58
CA LYS A 63 9.94 -11.95 13.66
C LYS A 63 9.12 -13.18 14.07
N SER A 64 9.06 -14.13 13.14
CA SER A 64 8.65 -15.52 13.40
C SER A 64 9.66 -16.16 14.34
#